data_AF-A0A4Y3TMI8-F1
#
_entry.id   AF-A0A4Y3TMI8-F1
#
_cell.length_a   1.000
_cell.length_b   1.000
_cell.length_c   1.000
_cell.angle_alpha   90.00
_cell.angle_beta   90.00
_cell.angle_gamma   90.00
#
_symmetry.space_group_name_H-M   'P 1'
#
loop_
_entity.id
_entity.type
_entity.pdbx_description
1 polymer ?
#
loop_
_entity_poly.entity_id
_entity_poly.type
_entity_poly.pdbx_seq_one_letter_code
_entity_poly.pdbx_strand_id
1 'polypeptide(L)'
;MPLSSPPPAISPRNPGVKAGFFKTATEADGTPVAAIAAVQEFGAVVRGRGGHSVIIPPHPFLRQTVAQRRSAWVRQLAEALKATLRAGGAGTTEPPLNTLVQRLSAPTQALTTVGKTMQADITQTIRQTHTPSNAPATIRHKGFDKPLLETGTLQNGVSFQVEG
;
A
#
# COMPACT_ATOMS: atom_id res chain seq x y z
N MET A 1 3.60 -50.52 0.46
CA MET A 1 2.72 -49.40 0.85
C MET A 1 3.60 -48.19 1.13
N PRO A 2 3.52 -47.08 0.39
CA PRO A 2 4.25 -45.88 0.74
C PRO A 2 3.53 -45.14 1.88
N LEU A 3 4.30 -44.74 2.90
CA LEU A 3 3.85 -43.86 3.98
C LEU A 3 3.51 -42.48 3.39
N SER A 4 2.25 -42.07 3.54
CA SER A 4 1.79 -40.74 3.18
C SER A 4 2.42 -39.72 4.14
N SER A 5 3.26 -38.81 3.63
CA SER A 5 3.78 -37.69 4.41
C SER A 5 2.61 -36.84 4.95
N PRO A 6 2.68 -36.33 6.20
CA PRO A 6 1.67 -35.41 6.69
C PRO A 6 1.66 -34.11 5.88
N PRO A 7 0.49 -33.50 5.65
CA PRO A 7 0.41 -32.21 4.97
C PRO A 7 1.20 -31.14 5.72
N PRO A 8 1.80 -30.15 5.03
CA PRO A 8 2.55 -29.09 5.67
C PRO A 8 1.64 -28.33 6.64
N ALA A 9 2.09 -28.19 7.89
CA ALA A 9 1.39 -27.43 8.92
C ALA A 9 1.22 -25.97 8.43
N ILE A 10 -0.03 -25.52 8.34
CA ILE A 10 -0.36 -24.13 8.06
C ILE A 10 0.16 -23.31 9.24
N SER A 11 1.27 -22.59 9.06
CA SER A 11 1.71 -21.63 10.07
C SER A 11 0.59 -20.59 10.25
N PRO A 12 0.14 -20.29 11.48
CA PRO A 12 -0.88 -19.27 11.68
C PRO A 12 -0.34 -17.94 11.16
N ARG A 13 -1.01 -17.38 10.15
CA ARG A 13 -0.64 -16.08 9.59
C ARG A 13 -1.04 -15.04 10.64
N ASN A 14 -0.09 -14.22 11.09
CA ASN A 14 -0.43 -13.12 11.97
C ASN A 14 -1.35 -12.14 11.20
N PRO A 15 -2.49 -11.73 11.75
CA PRO A 15 -3.38 -10.80 11.08
C PRO A 15 -2.68 -9.46 10.87
N GLY A 16 -2.80 -8.91 9.66
CA GLY A 16 -2.04 -7.73 9.25
C GLY A 16 -2.64 -7.01 8.06
N VAL A 17 -2.12 -5.82 7.76
CA VAL A 17 -2.52 -5.04 6.58
C VAL A 17 -1.28 -4.56 5.83
N LYS A 18 -1.33 -4.66 4.50
CA LYS A 18 -0.31 -4.19 3.56
C LYS A 18 -0.96 -3.18 2.63
N ALA A 19 -0.22 -2.15 2.23
CA ALA A 19 -0.67 -1.18 1.23
C ALA A 19 0.48 -0.85 0.26
N GLY A 20 0.14 -0.63 -1.02
CA GLY A 20 1.10 -0.37 -2.08
C GLY A 20 0.66 -0.96 -3.41
N PHE A 21 1.63 -1.40 -4.20
CA PHE A 21 1.42 -1.94 -5.55
C PHE A 21 1.51 -3.46 -5.54
N PHE A 22 0.41 -4.12 -5.87
CA PHE A 22 0.34 -5.58 -5.89
C PHE A 22 0.41 -6.10 -7.32
N LYS A 23 0.73 -7.39 -7.47
CA LYS A 23 0.90 -8.07 -8.77
C LYS A 23 -0.31 -7.90 -9.72
N THR A 24 -1.49 -7.63 -9.18
CA THR A 24 -2.72 -7.42 -9.94
C THR A 24 -2.78 -6.08 -10.70
N ALA A 25 -1.89 -5.13 -10.39
CA ALA A 25 -1.83 -3.85 -11.09
C ALA A 25 -0.80 -3.90 -12.24
N THR A 26 -1.29 -3.89 -13.47
CA THR A 26 -0.49 -3.89 -14.70
C THR A 26 -0.98 -2.80 -15.67
N GLU A 27 -0.07 -2.23 -16.45
CA GLU A 27 -0.39 -1.41 -17.62
C GLU A 27 -0.99 -2.26 -18.75
N ALA A 28 -1.51 -1.61 -19.79
CA ALA A 28 -2.09 -2.27 -20.97
C ALA A 28 -1.10 -3.17 -21.73
N ASP A 29 0.20 -2.88 -21.65
CA ASP A 29 1.28 -3.67 -22.25
C ASP A 29 1.78 -4.82 -21.35
N GLY A 30 1.16 -5.02 -20.18
CA GLY A 30 1.53 -6.05 -19.20
C GLY A 30 2.63 -5.62 -18.22
N THR A 31 3.16 -4.41 -18.32
CA THR A 31 4.17 -3.90 -17.39
C THR A 31 3.59 -3.84 -15.96
N PRO A 32 4.24 -4.45 -14.95
CA PRO A 32 3.77 -4.34 -13.57
C PRO A 32 3.88 -2.89 -13.06
N VAL A 33 2.79 -2.34 -12.52
CA VAL A 33 2.79 -0.98 -11.96
C VAL A 33 3.75 -0.89 -10.77
N ALA A 34 3.98 -1.99 -10.05
CA ALA A 34 4.99 -2.07 -9.00
C ALA A 34 6.42 -1.80 -9.51
N ALA A 35 6.75 -2.21 -10.75
CA ALA A 35 8.04 -1.93 -11.35
C ALA A 35 8.19 -0.44 -11.68
N ILE A 36 7.14 0.17 -12.24
CA ILE A 36 7.08 1.62 -12.49
C ILE A 36 7.23 2.39 -11.18
N ALA A 37 6.50 1.98 -10.14
CA ALA A 37 6.58 2.56 -8.81
C ALA A 37 8.00 2.49 -8.22
N ALA A 38 8.69 1.37 -8.40
CA ALA A 38 10.08 1.23 -7.94
C ALA A 38 11.05 2.17 -8.69
N VAL A 39 10.91 2.28 -10.01
CA VAL A 39 11.70 3.23 -10.82
C VAL A 39 11.47 4.65 -10.34
N GLN A 40 10.23 5.04 -10.06
CA GLN A 40 9.93 6.37 -9.56
C GLN A 40 10.42 6.58 -8.13
N GLU A 41 10.21 5.63 -7.22
CA GLU A 41 10.63 5.76 -5.81
C GLU A 41 12.14 5.92 -5.65
N PHE A 42 12.93 5.24 -6.48
CA PHE A 42 14.39 5.16 -6.33
C PHE A 42 15.18 5.87 -7.43
N GLY A 43 14.52 6.30 -8.50
CA GLY A 43 15.19 6.73 -9.72
C GLY A 43 15.78 5.54 -10.49
N ALA A 44 16.20 5.80 -11.72
CA ALA A 44 16.84 4.80 -12.56
C ALA A 44 17.72 5.44 -13.63
N VAL A 45 18.69 4.68 -14.14
CA VAL A 45 19.38 5.01 -15.38
C VAL A 45 18.91 4.02 -16.44
N VAL A 46 18.19 4.51 -17.44
CA VAL A 46 17.65 3.69 -18.54
C VAL A 46 18.39 4.00 -19.83
N ARG A 47 18.51 3.00 -20.72
CA ARG A 47 19.09 3.19 -22.05
C ARG A 47 18.01 3.66 -23.02
N GLY A 48 18.20 4.85 -23.59
CA GLY A 48 17.34 5.41 -24.61
C GLY A 48 17.55 4.76 -25.99
N ARG A 49 16.61 5.05 -26.90
CA ARG A 49 16.69 4.60 -28.30
C ARG A 49 17.88 5.30 -28.97
N GLY A 50 18.95 4.57 -29.25
CA GLY A 50 20.23 5.12 -29.75
C GLY A 50 21.41 5.02 -28.78
N GLY A 51 21.26 4.32 -27.64
CA GLY A 51 22.38 3.97 -26.75
C GLY A 51 22.77 5.02 -25.72
N HIS A 52 22.15 6.21 -25.75
CA HIS A 52 22.34 7.24 -24.75
C HIS A 52 21.67 6.87 -23.42
N SER A 53 22.29 7.24 -22.30
CA SER A 53 21.71 7.05 -20.96
C SER A 53 20.74 8.18 -20.62
N VAL A 54 19.56 7.81 -20.14
CA VAL A 54 18.55 8.73 -19.59
C VAL A 54 18.50 8.51 -18.08
N ILE A 55 18.71 9.59 -17.33
CA ILE A 55 18.63 9.57 -15.86
C ILE A 55 17.21 9.98 -15.46
N ILE A 56 16.53 9.06 -14.79
CA ILE A 56 15.26 9.29 -14.12
C ILE A 56 15.58 9.58 -12.65
N PRO A 57 15.30 10.79 -12.16
CA PRO A 57 15.57 11.12 -10.77
C PRO A 57 14.57 10.41 -9.83
N PRO A 58 14.92 10.20 -8.55
CA PRO A 58 14.00 9.64 -7.57
C PRO A 58 12.90 10.63 -7.17
N HIS A 59 11.69 10.12 -7.06
CA HIS A 59 10.49 10.76 -6.53
C HIS A 59 10.00 9.93 -5.33
N PRO A 60 10.58 10.09 -4.13
CA PRO A 60 10.33 9.19 -3.00
C PRO A 60 8.95 9.45 -2.39
N PHE A 61 7.91 8.78 -2.89
CA PHE A 61 6.54 8.97 -2.42
C PHE A 61 6.18 7.96 -1.33
N LEU A 62 6.51 6.67 -1.49
CA LEU A 62 6.16 5.64 -0.51
C LEU A 62 6.90 5.83 0.81
N ARG A 63 8.22 6.01 0.75
CA ARG A 63 9.04 6.22 1.95
C ARG A 63 8.64 7.49 2.68
N GLN A 64 8.34 8.56 1.93
CA GLN A 64 7.86 9.81 2.51
C GLN A 64 6.50 9.62 3.19
N THR A 65 5.53 8.97 2.54
CA THR A 65 4.22 8.70 3.15
C THR A 65 4.38 7.91 4.45
N VAL A 66 5.17 6.83 4.44
CA VAL A 66 5.42 6.02 5.65
C VAL A 66 6.08 6.85 6.74
N ALA A 67 7.10 7.64 6.41
CA ALA A 67 7.78 8.50 7.37
C ALA A 67 6.81 9.49 8.05
N GLN A 68 5.88 10.07 7.29
CA GLN A 68 4.95 11.09 7.77
C GLN A 68 3.71 10.52 8.47
N ARG A 69 3.18 9.39 8.00
CA ARG A 69 1.85 8.89 8.37
C ARG A 69 1.86 7.67 9.30
N ARG A 70 2.99 6.96 9.46
CA ARG A 70 3.06 5.72 10.26
C ARG A 70 2.41 5.83 11.65
N SER A 71 2.72 6.88 12.39
CA SER A 71 2.21 7.06 13.75
C SER A 71 0.72 7.38 13.78
N ALA A 72 0.17 7.97 12.72
CA ALA A 72 -1.26 8.17 12.57
C ALA A 72 -1.96 6.83 12.32
N TRP A 73 -1.42 5.99 11.43
CA TRP A 73 -1.98 4.67 11.13
C TRP A 73 -2.00 3.75 12.36
N VAL A 74 -0.91 3.72 13.14
CA VAL A 74 -0.85 2.92 14.38
C VAL A 74 -1.89 3.40 15.40
N ARG A 75 -2.04 4.72 15.58
CA ARG A 75 -3.04 5.29 16.48
C ARG A 75 -4.46 4.96 16.01
N GLN A 76 -4.73 5.11 14.72
CA GLN A 76 -6.04 4.80 14.14
C GLN A 76 -6.38 3.31 14.28
N LEU A 77 -5.40 2.41 14.10
CA LEU A 77 -5.58 0.98 14.34
C LEU A 77 -5.95 0.71 15.80
N ALA A 78 -5.20 1.29 16.74
CA ALA A 78 -5.46 1.12 18.17
C ALA A 78 -6.85 1.63 18.57
N GLU A 79 -7.28 2.78 18.07
CA GLU A 79 -8.62 3.32 18.34
C GLU A 79 -9.72 2.46 17.70
N ALA A 80 -9.52 1.96 16.48
CA ALA A 80 -10.47 1.06 15.84
C ALA A 80 -10.62 -0.26 16.62
N LEU A 81 -9.52 -0.83 17.12
CA LEU A 81 -9.55 -2.02 17.98
C LEU A 81 -10.21 -1.76 19.34
N LYS A 82 -9.98 -0.60 19.96
CA LYS A 82 -10.70 -0.22 21.20
C LYS A 82 -12.20 -0.07 20.94
N ALA A 83 -12.59 0.47 19.79
CA ALA A 83 -13.98 0.64 19.42
C ALA A 83 -14.70 -0.71 19.23
N THR A 84 -14.05 -1.70 18.58
CA THR A 84 -14.64 -3.05 18.43
C THR A 84 -14.84 -3.75 19.76
N LEU A 85 -13.95 -3.52 20.74
CA LEU A 85 -14.11 -4.03 22.10
C LEU A 85 -15.31 -3.38 22.83
N ARG A 86 -15.50 -2.06 22.68
CA ARG A 86 -16.60 -1.32 23.32
C ARG A 86 -17.97 -1.59 22.70
N ALA A 87 -18.03 -1.80 21.38
CA ALA A 87 -19.27 -1.90 20.61
C ALA A 87 -20.18 -3.08 20.98
N GLY A 88 -19.72 -4.03 21.79
CA GLY A 88 -20.58 -5.11 22.27
C GLY A 88 -20.63 -5.27 23.80
N GLY A 89 -20.37 -4.20 24.55
CA GLY A 89 -20.47 -4.15 26.01
C GLY A 89 -21.60 -3.25 26.51
N ALA A 90 -22.75 -3.21 25.82
CA ALA A 90 -23.88 -2.36 26.20
C ALA A 90 -24.75 -2.94 27.36
N GLY A 91 -24.30 -4.03 28.01
CA GLY A 91 -24.93 -4.60 29.20
C GLY A 91 -24.00 -4.50 30.41
N THR A 92 -24.57 -4.38 31.61
CA THR A 92 -23.87 -4.30 32.91
C THR A 92 -23.09 -5.56 33.30
N THR A 93 -22.92 -6.51 32.38
CA THR A 93 -22.23 -7.79 32.57
C THR A 93 -21.00 -7.82 31.67
N GLU A 94 -19.81 -8.07 32.24
CA GLU A 94 -18.60 -8.22 31.43
C GLU A 94 -18.77 -9.37 30.42
N PRO A 95 -18.46 -9.17 29.14
CA PRO A 95 -18.58 -10.22 28.14
C PRO A 95 -17.58 -11.35 28.44
N PRO A 96 -17.95 -12.63 28.24
CA PRO A 96 -17.05 -13.75 28.44
C PRO A 96 -15.85 -13.66 27.48
N LEU A 97 -14.69 -14.19 27.92
CA LEU A 97 -13.43 -14.14 27.16
C LEU A 97 -13.57 -14.62 25.72
N ASN A 98 -14.36 -15.67 25.47
CA ASN A 98 -14.57 -16.18 24.11
C ASN A 98 -15.23 -15.15 23.18
N THR A 99 -16.17 -14.34 23.68
CA THR A 99 -16.79 -13.26 22.90
C THR A 99 -15.80 -12.15 22.58
N LEU A 100 -14.89 -11.83 23.52
CA LEU A 100 -13.81 -10.88 23.29
C LEU A 100 -12.83 -11.40 22.23
N VAL A 101 -12.42 -12.66 22.33
CA VAL A 101 -11.58 -13.33 21.33
C VAL A 101 -12.26 -13.32 19.96
N GLN A 102 -13.57 -13.60 19.89
CA GLN A 102 -14.31 -13.61 18.63
C GLN A 102 -14.39 -12.21 17.99
N ARG A 103 -14.57 -11.15 18.79
CA ARG A 103 -14.54 -9.76 18.31
C ARG A 103 -13.16 -9.32 17.86
N LEU A 104 -12.12 -9.73 18.60
CA LEU A 104 -10.73 -9.49 18.24
C LEU A 104 -10.24 -10.36 17.08
N SER A 105 -10.98 -11.43 16.74
CA SER A 105 -10.82 -12.22 15.51
C SER A 105 -11.58 -11.63 14.30
N ALA A 106 -12.29 -10.52 14.50
CA ALA A 106 -12.75 -9.61 13.44
C ALA A 106 -11.83 -8.38 13.19
N PRO A 107 -10.49 -8.41 13.45
CA PRO A 107 -9.64 -7.24 13.28
C PRO A 107 -9.57 -6.83 11.81
N THR A 108 -10.08 -7.66 10.89
CA THR A 108 -10.31 -7.37 9.48
C THR A 108 -10.99 -6.02 9.27
N GLN A 109 -11.95 -5.58 10.11
CA GLN A 109 -12.57 -4.27 9.93
C GLN A 109 -11.62 -3.11 10.29
N ALA A 110 -10.92 -3.22 11.43
CA ALA A 110 -9.93 -2.23 11.86
C ALA A 110 -8.75 -2.16 10.88
N LEU A 111 -8.23 -3.32 10.47
CA LEU A 111 -7.19 -3.48 9.45
C LEU A 111 -7.65 -2.96 8.08
N THR A 112 -8.88 -3.25 7.66
CA THR A 112 -9.46 -2.70 6.41
C THR A 112 -9.55 -1.18 6.47
N THR A 113 -9.96 -0.63 7.60
CA THR A 113 -10.11 0.82 7.79
C THR A 113 -8.76 1.51 7.66
N VAL A 114 -7.74 0.98 8.35
CA VAL A 114 -6.37 1.51 8.26
C VAL A 114 -5.78 1.29 6.87
N GLY A 115 -6.03 0.14 6.24
CA GLY A 115 -5.61 -0.14 4.85
C GLY A 115 -6.16 0.86 3.84
N LYS A 116 -7.45 1.21 3.95
CA LYS A 116 -8.05 2.28 3.14
C LYS A 116 -7.36 3.62 3.36
N THR A 117 -7.07 3.97 4.62
CA THR A 117 -6.34 5.20 4.93
C THR A 117 -4.92 5.19 4.37
N MET A 118 -4.19 4.07 4.47
CA MET A 118 -2.86 3.93 3.87
C MET A 118 -2.91 4.12 2.35
N GLN A 119 -3.87 3.48 1.67
CA GLN A 119 -4.08 3.65 0.23
C GLN A 119 -4.35 5.12 -0.13
N ALA A 120 -5.22 5.79 0.63
CA ALA A 120 -5.56 7.19 0.42
C ALA A 120 -4.35 8.12 0.63
N ASP A 121 -3.58 7.90 1.70
CA ASP A 121 -2.38 8.70 2.01
C ASP A 121 -1.30 8.54 0.93
N ILE A 122 -1.04 7.30 0.46
CA ILE A 122 -0.09 7.04 -0.63
C ILE A 122 -0.56 7.75 -1.91
N THR A 123 -1.85 7.59 -2.26
CA THR A 123 -2.47 8.25 -3.41
C THR A 123 -2.32 9.77 -3.33
N GLN A 124 -2.51 10.34 -2.14
CA GLN A 124 -2.39 11.77 -1.91
C GLN A 124 -0.93 12.24 -2.04
N THR A 125 0.03 11.50 -1.51
CA THR A 125 1.45 11.84 -1.68
C THR A 125 1.85 11.79 -3.16
N ILE A 126 1.39 10.79 -3.92
CA ILE A 126 1.60 10.74 -5.38
C ILE A 126 1.09 12.02 -6.06
N ARG A 127 -0.12 12.47 -5.71
CA ARG A 127 -0.72 13.70 -6.28
C ARG A 127 0.05 14.97 -5.90
N GLN A 128 0.62 15.01 -4.70
CA GLN A 128 1.34 16.16 -4.17
C GLN A 128 2.80 16.21 -4.60
N THR A 129 3.35 15.12 -5.12
CA THR A 129 4.76 15.05 -5.53
C THR A 129 4.99 15.84 -6.81
N HIS A 130 5.81 16.90 -6.69
CA HIS A 130 6.18 17.80 -7.77
C HIS A 130 7.69 18.02 -7.85
N THR A 131 8.46 17.29 -7.04
CA THR A 131 9.92 17.45 -6.95
C THR A 131 10.59 16.08 -6.94
N PRO A 132 11.69 15.91 -7.69
CA PRO A 132 12.21 16.83 -8.70
C PRO A 132 11.25 17.00 -9.89
N SER A 133 11.31 18.17 -10.53
CA SER A 133 10.50 18.50 -11.71
C SER A 133 10.80 17.54 -12.87
N ASN A 134 9.83 17.34 -13.77
CA ASN A 134 10.06 16.58 -14.99
C ASN A 134 11.15 17.22 -15.85
N ALA A 135 11.88 16.41 -16.63
CA ALA A 135 12.83 16.96 -17.60
C ALA A 135 12.10 17.87 -18.62
N PRO A 136 12.73 18.95 -19.14
CA PRO A 136 12.08 19.86 -20.08
C PRO A 136 11.49 19.18 -21.32
N ALA A 137 12.15 18.13 -21.83
CA ALA A 137 11.62 17.32 -22.93
C ALA A 137 10.33 16.58 -22.54
N THR A 138 10.26 16.04 -21.33
CA THR A 138 9.08 15.38 -20.78
C THR A 138 7.95 16.37 -20.54
N ILE A 139 8.23 17.58 -20.03
CA ILE A 139 7.22 18.65 -19.88
C ILE A 139 6.67 19.07 -21.25
N ARG A 140 7.53 19.26 -22.25
CA ARG A 140 7.12 19.57 -23.63
C ARG A 140 6.24 18.49 -24.24
N HIS A 141 6.49 17.22 -23.90
CA HIS A 141 5.71 16.09 -24.39
C HIS A 141 4.38 15.91 -23.64
N LYS A 142 4.38 16.06 -22.31
CA LYS A 142 3.19 15.89 -21.45
C LYS A 142 2.26 17.11 -21.45
N GLY A 143 2.81 18.30 -21.65
CA GLY A 143 2.09 19.57 -21.53
C GLY A 143 1.91 20.09 -20.10
N PHE A 144 2.41 19.39 -19.08
CA PHE A 144 2.34 19.80 -17.68
C PHE A 144 3.48 19.18 -16.83
N ASP A 145 3.76 19.79 -15.67
CA ASP A 145 4.83 19.36 -14.74
C ASP A 145 4.25 18.65 -13.51
N LYS A 146 3.84 17.38 -13.69
CA LYS A 146 3.50 16.47 -12.59
C LYS A 146 4.25 15.16 -12.80
N PRO A 147 5.34 14.91 -12.05
CA PRO A 147 6.24 13.79 -12.33
C PRO A 147 5.58 12.42 -12.19
N LEU A 148 4.70 12.25 -11.20
CA LEU A 148 4.02 10.98 -10.92
C LEU A 148 2.63 10.84 -11.56
N LEU A 149 2.27 11.76 -12.44
CA LEU A 149 0.98 11.75 -13.14
C LEU A 149 1.24 11.85 -14.64
N GLU A 150 1.15 10.73 -15.35
CA GLU A 150 1.22 10.72 -16.81
C GLU A 150 -0.12 10.26 -17.39
N THR A 151 -0.51 9.03 -17.07
CA THR A 151 -1.78 8.40 -17.45
C THR A 151 -2.73 8.23 -16.26
N GLY A 152 -2.24 8.48 -15.04
CA GLY A 152 -2.95 8.16 -13.80
C GLY A 152 -2.83 6.70 -13.36
N THR A 153 -2.22 5.81 -14.16
CA THR A 153 -2.12 4.37 -13.83
C THR A 153 -1.36 4.13 -12.51
N LEU A 154 -0.27 4.86 -12.27
CA LEU A 154 0.47 4.76 -11.01
C LEU A 154 -0.41 5.12 -9.81
N GLN A 155 -1.27 6.13 -9.92
CA GLN A 155 -2.18 6.49 -8.85
C GLN A 155 -3.26 5.41 -8.64
N ASN A 156 -3.82 4.91 -9.74
CA ASN A 156 -4.90 3.92 -9.73
C ASN A 156 -4.42 2.53 -9.29
N GLY A 157 -3.12 2.25 -9.41
CA GLY A 157 -2.51 0.98 -9.01
C GLY A 157 -2.25 0.82 -7.51
N VAL A 158 -2.45 1.87 -6.71
CA VAL A 158 -2.33 1.80 -5.25
C VAL A 158 -3.53 1.06 -4.67
N SER A 159 -3.27 0.03 -3.86
CA SER A 159 -4.32 -0.73 -3.16
C SER A 159 -3.86 -1.14 -1.75
N PHE A 160 -4.68 -1.90 -1.04
CA PHE A 160 -4.33 -2.55 0.22
C PHE A 160 -4.86 -3.98 0.28
N GLN A 161 -4.24 -4.81 1.10
CA GLN A 161 -4.62 -6.20 1.36
C GLN A 161 -4.60 -6.46 2.86
N VAL A 162 -5.64 -7.13 3.36
CA VAL A 162 -5.71 -7.60 4.75
C VAL A 162 -5.40 -9.09 4.76
N GLU A 163 -4.50 -9.48 5.66
CA GLU A 163 -4.12 -10.87 5.92
C GLU A 163 -4.73 -11.29 7.26
N GLY A 164 -5.20 -12.52 7.34
CA GLY A 164 -5.76 -13.16 8.52
C GLY A 164 -5.40 -14.64 8.59
#